data_AF-A0A3D4QAG8-F1
#
_entry.id   AF-A0A3D4QAG8-F1
#
_cell.length_a   1.000
_cell.length_b   1.000
_cell.length_c   1.000
_cell.angle_alpha   90.00
_cell.angle_beta   90.00
_cell.angle_gamma   90.00
#
_symmetry.space_group_name_H-M   'P 1'
#
loop_
_entity.id
_entity.type
_entity.pdbx_description
1 polymer ?
#
loop_
_entity_poly.entity_id
_entity_poly.type
_entity_poly.pdbx_seq_one_letter_code
_entity_poly.pdbx_strand_id
1 'polypeptide(L)'
;MKMKQKLIAGAIALSAMAGFSVPAAHAEVSAAIGAANMYYWRGLDLGAGDPQIWGDLIVSGSGFYGGVWAGSGDAAMGQEYDLYVGYGNAVGDFKFDISVWSYSYPKPSATAELVDGEIEYVSADPLSPGDLVEAVVMVGYGPIAFTYYENLEGADDYNYMTLAGTFGDFTVKYGVHEDDLSHVDLTYAYNDKLSFTVGKVVDDVDGSYNDEAKFVVGFALPIE
;
A
#
# COMPACT_ATOMS: atom_id res chain seq x y z
N MET A 1 23.07 -10.80 27.28
CA MET A 1 21.96 -9.81 27.31
C MET A 1 21.19 -9.90 26.00
N LYS A 2 20.11 -10.70 25.91
CA LYS A 2 19.41 -10.95 24.63
C LYS A 2 17.89 -11.21 24.76
N MET A 3 17.19 -10.51 25.66
CA MET A 3 15.74 -10.79 25.87
C MET A 3 14.90 -9.58 26.29
N LYS A 4 15.26 -8.35 25.89
CA LYS A 4 14.54 -7.13 26.35
C LYS A 4 13.95 -6.22 25.27
N GLN A 5 14.04 -6.55 23.98
CA GLN A 5 13.51 -5.68 22.91
C GLN A 5 12.25 -6.21 22.20
N LYS A 6 11.93 -7.50 22.28
CA LYS A 6 10.77 -8.10 21.58
C LYS A 6 9.41 -7.92 22.27
N LEU A 7 9.30 -7.09 23.31
CA LEU A 7 8.06 -6.89 24.07
C LEU A 7 7.48 -5.47 24.00
N ILE A 8 8.11 -4.55 23.25
CA ILE A 8 7.66 -3.15 23.19
C ILE A 8 6.76 -2.90 21.97
N ALA A 9 7.00 -3.51 20.81
CA ALA A 9 6.14 -3.34 19.63
C ALA A 9 4.71 -3.88 19.85
N GLY A 10 4.56 -5.09 20.41
CA GLY A 10 3.25 -5.66 20.73
C GLY A 10 2.52 -4.98 21.89
N ALA A 11 3.24 -4.33 22.81
CA ALA A 11 2.64 -3.62 23.93
C ALA A 11 2.14 -2.22 23.54
N ILE A 12 2.72 -1.56 22.53
CA ILE A 12 2.23 -0.26 22.04
C ILE A 12 0.91 -0.45 21.29
N ALA A 13 0.78 -1.52 20.49
CA ALA A 13 -0.47 -1.84 19.79
C ALA A 13 -1.65 -2.15 20.74
N LEU A 14 -1.38 -2.80 21.88
CA LEU A 14 -2.42 -3.12 22.88
C LEU A 14 -2.63 -2.05 23.96
N SER A 15 -1.63 -1.21 24.28
CA SER A 15 -1.78 -0.14 25.29
C SER A 15 -2.36 1.16 24.74
N ALA A 16 -2.27 1.40 23.42
CA ALA A 16 -2.97 2.51 22.77
C ALA A 16 -4.51 2.35 22.77
N MET A 17 -5.02 1.13 22.96
CA MET A 17 -6.46 0.82 23.00
C MET A 17 -7.08 0.96 24.40
N ALA A 18 -6.29 1.18 25.46
CA ALA A 18 -6.78 1.13 26.85
C ALA A 18 -6.94 2.51 27.53
N GLY A 19 -6.77 3.63 26.81
CA GLY A 19 -6.67 4.96 27.45
C GLY A 19 -7.42 6.12 26.80
N PHE A 20 -7.96 5.97 25.59
CA PHE A 20 -8.75 7.02 24.96
C PHE A 20 -10.22 6.64 24.95
N SER A 21 -10.95 7.06 25.98
CA SER A 21 -12.37 7.33 25.79
C SER A 21 -12.47 8.54 24.88
N VAL A 22 -12.34 8.32 23.56
CA VAL A 22 -12.86 9.28 22.58
C VAL A 22 -14.35 9.39 22.93
N PRO A 23 -14.88 10.57 23.29
CA PRO A 23 -16.31 10.73 23.41
C PRO A 23 -16.93 10.19 22.13
N ALA A 24 -17.90 9.29 22.22
CA ALA A 24 -18.57 8.63 21.09
C ALA A 24 -19.41 9.62 20.26
N ALA A 25 -18.84 10.76 19.89
CA ALA A 25 -19.35 11.67 18.90
C ALA A 25 -18.81 11.22 17.54
N HIS A 26 -19.56 10.30 16.92
CA HIS A 26 -19.49 9.94 15.50
C HIS A 26 -18.14 9.40 15.01
N ALA A 27 -17.80 8.17 15.38
CA ALA A 27 -16.90 7.39 14.53
C ALA A 27 -17.68 6.98 13.27
N GLU A 28 -17.16 7.33 12.10
CA GLU A 28 -17.72 6.95 10.81
C GLU A 28 -17.15 5.61 10.39
N VAL A 29 -18.01 4.71 9.90
CA VAL A 29 -17.60 3.43 9.33
C VAL A 29 -17.89 3.46 7.85
N SER A 30 -16.89 3.17 7.02
CA SER A 30 -17.02 3.06 5.57
C SER A 30 -16.40 1.77 5.07
N ALA A 31 -16.96 1.21 4.01
CA ALA A 31 -16.42 0.02 3.35
C ALA A 31 -16.52 0.17 1.83
N ALA A 32 -15.60 -0.45 1.11
CA ALA A 32 -15.67 -0.58 -0.33
C ALA A 32 -15.18 -1.95 -0.78
N ILE A 33 -15.59 -2.30 -2.01
CA ILE A 33 -15.01 -3.40 -2.77
C ILE A 33 -14.56 -2.86 -4.12
N GLY A 34 -13.51 -3.44 -4.68
CA GLY A 34 -12.99 -3.02 -5.96
C GLY A 34 -12.31 -4.14 -6.72
N ALA A 35 -11.98 -3.82 -7.97
CA ALA A 35 -11.24 -4.71 -8.83
C ALA A 35 -10.38 -3.92 -9.82
N ALA A 36 -9.30 -4.53 -10.28
CA ALA A 36 -8.48 -4.05 -11.36
C ALA A 36 -8.08 -5.21 -12.28
N ASN A 37 -7.76 -4.91 -13.54
CA ASN A 37 -7.27 -5.92 -14.48
C ASN A 37 -5.86 -6.44 -14.15
N MET A 38 -5.16 -5.86 -13.18
CA MET A 38 -3.86 -6.30 -12.65
C MET A 38 -3.66 -5.76 -11.23
N TYR A 39 -2.79 -6.39 -10.44
CA TYR A 39 -2.33 -5.83 -9.17
C TYR A 39 -1.18 -4.86 -9.43
N TYR A 40 -1.51 -3.59 -9.70
CA TYR A 40 -0.52 -2.55 -9.94
C TYR A 40 -0.10 -1.85 -8.64
N TRP A 41 1.16 -1.98 -8.25
CA TRP A 41 1.72 -1.39 -7.03
C TRP A 41 3.09 -0.77 -7.29
N ARG A 42 3.23 0.52 -6.97
CA ARG A 42 4.51 1.27 -7.03
C ARG A 42 5.30 1.08 -8.34
N GLY A 43 4.62 1.14 -9.48
CA GLY A 43 5.26 1.01 -10.79
C GLY A 43 5.22 -0.40 -11.38
N LEU A 44 4.91 -1.41 -10.57
CA LEU A 44 5.07 -2.83 -10.88
C LEU A 44 3.73 -3.56 -10.93
N ASP A 45 3.66 -4.62 -11.75
CA ASP A 45 2.54 -5.57 -11.75
C ASP A 45 2.89 -6.76 -10.85
N LEU A 46 2.34 -6.76 -9.65
CA LEU A 46 2.50 -7.81 -8.64
C LEU A 46 1.66 -9.05 -8.92
N GLY A 47 0.66 -8.93 -9.80
CA GLY A 47 -0.24 -10.03 -10.15
C GLY A 47 0.30 -10.92 -11.27
N ALA A 48 1.44 -10.58 -11.88
CA ALA A 48 1.96 -11.26 -13.07
C ALA A 48 0.90 -11.40 -14.19
N GLY A 49 0.07 -10.36 -14.37
CA GLY A 49 -1.05 -10.33 -15.31
C GLY A 49 -2.39 -10.81 -14.75
N ASP A 50 -2.43 -11.37 -13.54
CA ASP A 50 -3.69 -11.76 -12.89
C ASP A 50 -4.45 -10.53 -12.35
N PRO A 51 -5.79 -10.52 -12.46
CA PRO A 51 -6.60 -9.41 -11.97
C PRO A 51 -6.58 -9.33 -10.44
N GLN A 52 -6.70 -8.12 -9.93
CA GLN A 52 -6.83 -7.87 -8.50
C GLN A 52 -8.30 -7.68 -8.13
N ILE A 53 -8.74 -8.31 -7.04
CA ILE A 53 -9.99 -7.98 -6.35
C ILE A 53 -9.62 -7.61 -4.93
N TRP A 54 -10.23 -6.54 -4.40
CA TRP A 54 -9.94 -6.06 -3.06
C TRP A 54 -11.18 -5.55 -2.34
N GLY A 55 -11.07 -5.39 -1.03
CA GLY A 55 -12.05 -4.69 -0.20
C GLY A 55 -11.40 -4.05 1.00
N ASP A 56 -12.07 -3.04 1.55
CA ASP A 56 -11.62 -2.33 2.75
C ASP A 56 -12.76 -2.07 3.73
N LEU A 57 -12.37 -1.87 4.99
CA LEU A 57 -13.23 -1.43 6.08
C LEU A 57 -12.46 -0.43 6.92
N ILE A 58 -13.00 0.77 7.06
CA ILE A 58 -12.37 1.90 7.71
C ILE A 58 -13.26 2.40 8.84
N VAL A 59 -12.65 2.69 9.98
CA VAL A 59 -13.26 3.46 11.07
C VAL A 59 -12.49 4.77 11.19
N SER A 60 -13.18 5.91 11.21
CA SER A 60 -12.54 7.22 11.29
C SER A 60 -13.29 8.20 12.21
N GLY A 61 -12.58 9.21 12.71
CA GLY A 61 -13.15 10.25 13.54
C GLY A 61 -12.11 11.27 14.01
N SER A 62 -12.46 12.56 13.95
CA SER A 62 -11.59 13.67 14.41
C SER A 62 -10.17 13.65 13.81
N GLY A 63 -10.03 13.20 12.56
CA GLY A 63 -8.75 13.07 11.84
C GLY A 63 -8.01 11.76 12.09
N PHE A 64 -8.36 10.99 13.13
CA PHE A 64 -7.86 9.64 13.32
C PHE A 64 -8.62 8.66 12.42
N TYR A 65 -7.93 7.64 11.95
CA TYR A 65 -8.55 6.54 11.24
C TYR A 65 -7.76 5.25 11.46
N GLY A 66 -8.42 4.13 11.20
CA GLY A 66 -7.79 2.83 11.10
C GLY A 66 -8.70 1.85 10.41
N GLY A 67 -8.12 0.80 9.85
CA GLY A 67 -8.88 -0.11 9.02
C GLY A 67 -8.15 -1.38 8.67
N VAL A 68 -8.84 -2.17 7.86
CA VAL A 68 -8.30 -3.33 7.19
C VAL A 68 -8.50 -3.17 5.69
N TRP A 69 -7.49 -3.51 4.92
CA TRP A 69 -7.59 -3.76 3.49
C TRP A 69 -7.30 -5.23 3.24
N ALA A 70 -7.95 -5.85 2.26
CA ALA A 70 -7.64 -7.21 1.85
C ALA A 70 -7.77 -7.37 0.35
N GLY A 71 -6.90 -8.17 -0.25
CA GLY A 71 -6.86 -8.38 -1.69
C GLY A 71 -6.59 -9.83 -2.07
N SER A 72 -6.95 -10.17 -3.31
CA SER A 72 -6.55 -11.42 -3.96
C SER A 72 -5.03 -11.61 -4.00
N GLY A 73 -4.30 -10.49 -3.88
CA GLY A 73 -2.89 -10.46 -3.50
C GLY A 73 -1.92 -10.68 -4.66
N ASP A 74 -0.67 -10.89 -4.29
CA ASP A 74 0.51 -10.94 -5.15
C ASP A 74 0.74 -12.35 -5.70
N ALA A 75 1.30 -12.47 -6.90
CA ALA A 75 1.53 -13.74 -7.56
C ALA A 75 2.49 -14.66 -6.77
N ALA A 76 3.50 -14.10 -6.11
CA ALA A 76 4.47 -14.79 -5.27
C ALA A 76 4.00 -14.88 -3.80
N MET A 77 3.40 -13.83 -3.25
CA MET A 77 3.04 -13.77 -1.82
C MET A 77 1.60 -14.20 -1.52
N GLY A 78 0.81 -14.51 -2.54
CA GLY A 78 -0.57 -14.96 -2.40
C GLY A 78 -1.48 -13.86 -1.85
N GLN A 79 -2.61 -14.24 -1.24
CA GLN A 79 -3.57 -13.28 -0.69
C GLN A 79 -2.96 -12.43 0.42
N GLU A 80 -3.40 -11.18 0.47
CA GLU A 80 -2.88 -10.14 1.35
C GLU A 80 -3.99 -9.53 2.19
N TYR A 81 -3.67 -9.18 3.43
CA TYR A 81 -4.45 -8.21 4.18
C TYR A 81 -3.56 -7.27 4.98
N ASP A 82 -3.97 -6.02 5.04
CA ASP A 82 -3.22 -4.95 5.67
C ASP A 82 -4.00 -4.39 6.84
N LEU A 83 -3.30 -4.08 7.92
CA LEU A 83 -3.85 -3.36 9.05
C LEU A 83 -3.18 -2.01 9.13
N TYR A 84 -3.96 -0.96 9.30
CA TYR A 84 -3.41 0.39 9.36
C TYR A 84 -4.12 1.27 10.38
N VAL A 85 -3.37 2.25 10.87
CA VAL A 85 -3.85 3.34 11.71
C VAL A 85 -3.13 4.62 11.30
N GLY A 86 -3.83 5.74 11.32
CA GLY A 86 -3.25 7.01 10.95
C GLY A 86 -3.97 8.20 11.53
N TYR A 87 -3.37 9.37 11.27
CA TYR A 87 -3.93 10.67 11.56
C TYR A 87 -3.68 11.59 10.37
N GLY A 88 -4.77 12.10 9.80
CA GLY A 88 -4.75 13.03 8.67
C GLY A 88 -5.61 14.24 8.93
N ASN A 89 -5.19 15.40 8.42
CA ASN A 89 -5.96 16.62 8.52
C ASN A 89 -5.62 17.61 7.39
N ALA A 90 -6.48 18.61 7.21
CA ALA A 90 -6.28 19.70 6.27
C ALA A 90 -6.59 21.06 6.91
N VAL A 91 -5.76 22.06 6.61
CA VAL A 91 -5.93 23.45 7.03
C VAL A 91 -5.83 24.34 5.79
N GLY A 92 -6.99 24.74 5.27
CA GLY A 92 -7.07 25.39 3.97
C GLY A 92 -6.60 24.43 2.87
N ASP A 93 -5.66 24.88 2.04
CA ASP A 93 -5.09 24.06 0.96
C ASP A 93 -3.98 23.12 1.43
N PHE A 94 -3.45 23.31 2.64
CA PHE A 94 -2.44 22.44 3.21
C PHE A 94 -3.08 21.18 3.77
N LYS A 95 -2.50 20.02 3.47
CA LYS A 95 -2.94 18.70 3.96
C LYS A 95 -1.73 17.90 4.42
N PHE A 96 -1.93 17.07 5.43
CA PHE A 96 -0.93 16.11 5.87
C PHE A 96 -1.60 14.82 6.35
N ASP A 97 -0.84 13.74 6.29
CA ASP A 97 -1.20 12.43 6.80
C ASP A 97 0.04 11.75 7.39
N ILE A 98 -0.14 11.05 8.50
CA ILE A 98 0.86 10.16 9.07
C ILE A 98 0.14 8.86 9.41
N SER A 99 0.63 7.74 8.89
CA SER A 99 0.06 6.41 9.15
C SER A 99 1.14 5.36 9.35
N VAL A 100 0.73 4.25 9.98
CA VAL A 100 1.52 3.03 10.10
C VAL A 100 0.69 1.89 9.51
N TRP A 101 1.33 1.10 8.68
CA TRP A 101 0.75 -0.02 7.95
C TRP A 101 1.48 -1.30 8.31
N SER A 102 0.74 -2.39 8.48
CA SER A 102 1.27 -3.73 8.64
C SER A 102 0.71 -4.61 7.53
N TYR A 103 1.61 -5.11 6.69
CA TYR A 103 1.28 -5.96 5.54
C TYR A 103 1.36 -7.42 5.94
N SER A 104 0.32 -8.21 5.64
CA SER A 104 0.25 -9.61 6.07
C SER A 104 -0.07 -10.54 4.91
N TYR A 105 0.73 -11.59 4.78
CA TYR A 105 0.63 -12.61 3.74
C TYR A 105 0.54 -13.99 4.40
N PRO A 106 -0.67 -14.46 4.77
CA PRO A 106 -0.85 -15.70 5.53
C PRO A 106 -0.51 -16.96 4.74
N LYS A 107 -0.43 -16.87 3.40
CA LYS A 107 -0.14 -18.02 2.55
C LYS A 107 0.54 -17.59 1.24
N PRO A 108 1.87 -17.44 1.25
CA PRO A 108 2.67 -17.28 0.05
C PRO A 108 2.42 -18.39 -0.96
N SER A 109 2.44 -18.00 -2.24
CA SER A 109 2.37 -18.93 -3.35
C SER A 109 3.73 -19.62 -3.53
N ALA A 110 3.70 -20.88 -3.96
CA ALA A 110 4.92 -21.54 -4.41
C ALA A 110 5.20 -21.12 -5.86
N THR A 111 6.38 -20.58 -6.11
CA THR A 111 6.88 -20.25 -7.45
C THR A 111 7.84 -21.34 -7.93
N ALA A 112 7.81 -21.63 -9.22
CA ALA A 112 8.71 -22.61 -9.82
C ALA A 112 10.02 -21.91 -10.19
N GLU A 113 11.12 -22.36 -9.61
CA GLU A 113 12.46 -21.85 -9.87
C GLU A 113 13.36 -22.96 -10.45
N LEU A 114 14.32 -22.58 -11.30
CA LEU A 114 15.35 -23.49 -11.79
C LEU A 114 16.55 -23.43 -10.85
N VAL A 115 16.70 -24.46 -10.02
CA VAL A 115 17.80 -24.59 -9.05
C VAL A 115 18.67 -25.76 -9.49
N ASP A 116 19.94 -25.49 -9.82
CA ASP A 116 20.92 -26.48 -10.30
C ASP A 116 20.41 -27.37 -11.46
N GLY A 117 19.55 -26.81 -12.32
CA GLY A 117 19.00 -27.50 -13.49
C GLY A 117 17.75 -28.35 -13.22
N GLU A 118 17.23 -28.37 -12.01
CA GLU A 118 15.95 -28.99 -11.65
C GLU A 118 14.89 -27.93 -11.33
N ILE A 119 13.61 -28.27 -11.56
CA ILE A 119 12.49 -27.40 -11.17
C ILE A 119 12.20 -27.63 -9.69
N GLU A 120 12.45 -26.62 -8.87
CA GLU A 120 12.06 -26.57 -7.46
C GLU A 120 10.88 -25.62 -7.27
N TYR A 121 10.03 -25.92 -6.30
CA TYR A 121 8.94 -25.02 -5.91
C TYR A 121 9.33 -24.33 -4.60
N VAL A 122 9.62 -23.03 -4.69
CA VAL A 122 10.04 -22.20 -3.56
C VAL A 122 8.89 -21.29 -3.15
N SER A 123 8.62 -21.23 -1.86
CA SER A 123 7.64 -20.31 -1.28
C SER A 123 8.33 -19.44 -0.24
N ALA A 124 8.02 -18.15 -0.22
CA ALA A 124 8.42 -17.28 0.89
C ALA A 124 7.78 -17.76 2.21
N ASP A 125 8.34 -17.33 3.34
CA ASP A 125 7.71 -17.53 4.63
C ASP A 125 6.45 -16.66 4.76
N PRO A 126 5.36 -17.16 5.38
CA PRO A 126 4.19 -16.34 5.66
C PRO A 126 4.55 -15.12 6.52
N LEU A 127 3.93 -13.98 6.21
CA LEU A 127 4.07 -12.75 6.98
C LEU A 127 2.83 -12.53 7.85
N SER A 128 3.03 -12.48 9.16
CA SER A 128 1.99 -12.13 10.14
C SER A 128 1.94 -10.62 10.36
N PRO A 129 0.85 -10.10 10.96
CA PRO A 129 0.82 -8.70 11.37
C PRO A 129 2.02 -8.35 12.27
N GLY A 130 2.78 -7.33 11.86
CA GLY A 130 4.00 -6.89 12.50
C GLY A 130 5.29 -7.40 11.87
N ASP A 131 5.24 -8.37 10.94
CA ASP A 131 6.44 -8.90 10.26
C ASP A 131 6.89 -8.04 9.08
N LEU A 132 5.98 -7.22 8.50
CA LEU A 132 6.29 -6.19 7.52
C LEU A 132 5.51 -4.92 7.86
N VAL A 133 6.22 -3.86 8.26
CA VAL A 133 5.62 -2.63 8.77
C VAL A 133 6.23 -1.41 8.11
N GLU A 134 5.39 -0.48 7.66
CA GLU A 134 5.83 0.81 7.13
C GLU A 134 5.25 1.99 7.93
N ALA A 135 6.03 3.04 8.12
CA ALA A 135 5.51 4.37 8.40
C ALA A 135 5.32 5.13 7.08
N VAL A 136 4.20 5.82 6.95
CA VAL A 136 3.87 6.61 5.77
C VAL A 136 3.59 8.04 6.21
N VAL A 137 4.25 9.00 5.55
CA VAL A 137 4.05 10.43 5.78
C VAL A 137 3.71 11.09 4.47
N MET A 138 2.60 11.83 4.44
CA MET A 138 2.20 12.65 3.31
C MET A 138 2.09 14.11 3.72
N VAL A 139 2.57 15.00 2.86
CA VAL A 139 2.30 16.43 2.93
C VAL A 139 1.84 16.92 1.57
N GLY A 140 0.89 17.86 1.54
CA GLY A 140 0.37 18.38 0.30
C GLY A 140 -0.08 19.83 0.40
N TYR A 141 -0.17 20.46 -0.76
CA TYR A 141 -0.70 21.80 -0.92
C TYR A 141 -1.51 21.88 -2.21
N GLY A 142 -2.81 22.14 -2.09
CA GLY A 142 -3.75 22.17 -3.20
C GLY A 142 -3.72 20.85 -4.00
N PRO A 143 -3.42 20.89 -5.32
CA PRO A 143 -3.44 19.70 -6.16
C PRO A 143 -2.24 18.78 -5.96
N ILE A 144 -1.19 19.23 -5.26
CA ILE A 144 0.08 18.50 -5.15
C ILE A 144 0.17 17.77 -3.80
N ALA A 145 0.72 16.56 -3.82
CA ALA A 145 1.07 15.79 -2.63
C ALA A 145 2.43 15.10 -2.81
N PHE A 146 3.24 15.14 -1.75
CA PHE A 146 4.45 14.33 -1.60
C PHE A 146 4.21 13.29 -0.51
N THR A 147 4.59 12.04 -0.78
CA THR A 147 4.46 10.94 0.20
C THR A 147 5.78 10.22 0.32
N TYR A 148 6.17 9.88 1.55
CA TYR A 148 7.34 9.09 1.89
C TYR A 148 6.92 7.87 2.70
N TYR A 149 7.48 6.72 2.34
CA TYR A 149 7.25 5.42 2.95
C TYR A 149 8.60 4.94 3.51
N GLU A 150 8.62 4.60 4.78
CA GLU A 150 9.80 4.11 5.50
C GLU A 150 9.50 2.71 6.02
N ASN A 151 10.32 1.73 5.68
CA ASN A 151 10.26 0.43 6.33
C ASN A 151 10.68 0.55 7.81
N LEU A 152 9.86 0.01 8.71
CA LEU A 152 10.16 -0.05 10.15
C LEU A 152 10.53 -1.46 10.61
N GLU A 153 10.04 -2.48 9.90
CA GLU A 153 10.29 -3.90 10.13
C GLU A 153 9.98 -4.66 8.83
N GLY A 154 10.71 -5.75 8.58
CA GLY A 154 10.43 -6.68 7.49
C GLY A 154 11.58 -6.82 6.51
N ALA A 155 11.32 -6.53 5.23
CA ALA A 155 12.32 -6.64 4.16
C ALA A 155 13.57 -5.79 4.47
N ASP A 156 14.66 -6.04 3.73
CA ASP A 156 15.90 -5.26 3.85
C ASP A 156 15.57 -3.76 3.86
N ASP A 157 16.01 -3.03 4.90
CA ASP A 157 15.68 -1.62 5.17
C ASP A 157 15.48 -0.85 3.86
N TYR A 158 14.23 -0.50 3.53
CA TYR A 158 13.92 0.21 2.29
C TYR A 158 13.04 1.44 2.51
N ASN A 159 13.08 2.34 1.53
CA ASN A 159 12.15 3.46 1.43
C ASN A 159 11.57 3.60 0.02
N TYR A 160 10.46 4.33 -0.05
CA TYR A 160 9.80 4.67 -1.31
C TYR A 160 9.19 6.06 -1.20
N MET A 161 9.21 6.83 -2.28
CA MET A 161 8.66 8.18 -2.28
C MET A 161 7.85 8.48 -3.53
N THR A 162 6.88 9.38 -3.42
CA THR A 162 6.08 9.84 -4.55
C THR A 162 5.88 11.34 -4.54
N LEU A 163 5.76 11.91 -5.75
CA LEU A 163 5.21 13.23 -5.99
C LEU A 163 4.03 13.09 -6.96
N ALA A 164 2.85 13.53 -6.54
CA ALA A 164 1.63 13.45 -7.32
C ALA A 164 0.96 14.82 -7.47
N GLY A 165 0.32 15.04 -8.62
CA GLY A 165 -0.49 16.22 -8.91
C GLY A 165 -1.79 15.86 -9.61
N THR A 166 -2.92 16.35 -9.08
CA THR A 166 -4.26 16.11 -9.62
C THR A 166 -4.87 17.39 -10.20
N PHE A 167 -5.26 17.34 -11.46
CA PHE A 167 -5.82 18.48 -12.21
C PHE A 167 -7.10 18.06 -12.94
N GLY A 168 -8.25 18.38 -12.35
CA GLY A 168 -9.54 17.87 -12.81
C GLY A 168 -9.55 16.34 -12.69
N ASP A 169 -9.91 15.67 -13.78
CA ASP A 169 -10.03 14.21 -13.83
C ASP A 169 -8.67 13.49 -14.03
N PHE A 170 -7.57 14.23 -14.15
CA PHE A 170 -6.25 13.67 -14.41
C PHE A 170 -5.35 13.74 -13.18
N THR A 171 -4.60 12.66 -12.94
CA THR A 171 -3.51 12.63 -11.95
C THR A 171 -2.22 12.18 -12.61
N VAL A 172 -1.13 12.91 -12.35
CA VAL A 172 0.24 12.48 -12.70
C VAL A 172 0.97 12.14 -11.42
N LYS A 173 1.65 11.01 -11.38
CA LYS A 173 2.49 10.58 -10.26
C LYS A 173 3.88 10.21 -10.76
N TYR A 174 4.90 10.62 -10.03
CA TYR A 174 6.24 10.08 -10.12
C TYR A 174 6.58 9.37 -8.81
N GLY A 175 7.05 8.13 -8.90
CA GLY A 175 7.45 7.30 -7.75
C GLY A 175 8.89 6.84 -7.89
N VAL A 176 9.62 6.77 -6.77
CA VAL A 176 11.03 6.37 -6.71
C VAL A 176 11.23 5.42 -5.53
N HIS A 177 11.79 4.26 -5.80
CA HIS A 177 12.25 3.28 -4.82
C HIS A 177 13.69 3.60 -4.39
N GLU A 178 14.13 3.04 -3.27
CA GLU A 178 15.48 3.28 -2.74
C GLU A 178 16.60 2.89 -3.72
N ASP A 179 16.38 1.84 -4.52
CA ASP A 179 17.31 1.33 -5.53
C ASP A 179 17.32 2.13 -6.84
N ASP A 180 16.81 3.37 -6.80
CA ASP A 180 16.64 4.29 -7.93
C ASP A 180 15.68 3.78 -9.04
N LEU A 181 14.99 2.64 -8.86
CA LEU A 181 13.87 2.26 -9.71
C LEU A 181 12.80 3.36 -9.62
N SER A 182 12.39 3.90 -10.76
CA SER A 182 11.37 4.95 -10.78
C SER A 182 10.33 4.76 -11.86
N HIS A 183 9.13 5.27 -11.61
CA HIS A 183 8.00 5.14 -12.52
C HIS A 183 7.18 6.43 -12.63
N VAL A 184 6.50 6.59 -13.75
CA VAL A 184 5.53 7.64 -14.01
C VAL A 184 4.17 7.01 -14.30
N ASP A 185 3.15 7.52 -13.62
CA ASP A 185 1.77 7.13 -13.81
C ASP A 185 0.96 8.33 -14.32
N LEU A 186 0.12 8.10 -15.33
CA LEU A 186 -0.93 9.01 -15.75
C LEU A 186 -2.28 8.33 -15.58
N THR A 187 -3.10 8.85 -14.67
CA THR A 187 -4.44 8.36 -14.38
C THR A 187 -5.49 9.34 -14.92
N TYR A 188 -6.53 8.80 -15.57
CA TYR A 188 -7.77 9.48 -15.90
C TYR A 188 -8.93 8.84 -15.12
N ALA A 189 -9.60 9.62 -14.28
CA ALA A 189 -10.83 9.23 -13.60
C ALA A 189 -12.03 9.51 -14.51
N TYR A 190 -12.65 8.47 -15.07
CA TYR A 190 -13.87 8.65 -15.85
C TYR A 190 -15.06 9.08 -14.98
N ASN A 191 -15.08 8.59 -13.73
CA ASN A 191 -15.94 9.03 -12.64
C ASN A 191 -15.39 8.52 -11.30
N ASP A 192 -16.11 8.75 -10.20
CA ASP A 192 -15.73 8.34 -8.84
C ASP A 192 -15.52 6.82 -8.64
N LYS A 193 -15.92 5.99 -9.61
CA LYS A 193 -15.90 4.53 -9.53
C LYS A 193 -14.99 3.87 -10.55
N LEU A 194 -14.64 4.54 -11.65
CA LEU A 194 -13.91 3.95 -12.77
C LEU A 194 -12.74 4.85 -13.19
N SER A 195 -11.55 4.25 -13.28
CA SER A 195 -10.33 4.94 -13.68
C SER A 195 -9.49 4.13 -14.67
N PHE A 196 -8.67 4.83 -15.42
CA PHE A 196 -7.72 4.29 -16.39
C PHE A 196 -6.33 4.86 -16.10
N THR A 197 -5.34 4.01 -15.89
CA THR A 197 -3.96 4.42 -15.62
C THR A 197 -3.03 3.82 -16.66
N VAL A 198 -2.15 4.66 -17.21
CA VAL A 198 -0.94 4.19 -17.90
C VAL A 198 0.22 4.39 -16.93
N GLY A 199 0.87 3.31 -16.53
CA GLY A 199 2.05 3.33 -15.67
C GLY A 199 3.27 2.83 -16.43
N LYS A 200 4.42 3.49 -16.25
CA LYS A 200 5.66 3.12 -16.93
C LYS A 200 6.85 3.30 -16.00
N VAL A 201 7.71 2.27 -15.94
CA VAL A 201 9.04 2.38 -15.35
C VAL A 201 9.90 3.25 -16.28
N VAL A 202 10.52 4.28 -15.73
CA VAL A 202 11.30 5.29 -16.47
C VAL A 202 12.78 5.27 -16.13
N ASP A 203 13.13 4.69 -14.99
CA ASP A 203 14.51 4.37 -14.61
C ASP A 203 14.50 3.00 -13.92
N ASP A 204 15.43 2.14 -14.32
CA ASP A 204 15.65 0.79 -13.78
C ASP A 204 17.14 0.50 -13.97
N VAL A 205 17.91 0.72 -12.89
CA VAL A 205 19.37 0.75 -12.93
C VAL A 205 19.96 -0.59 -13.37
N ASP A 206 19.35 -1.68 -12.92
CA ASP A 206 19.85 -3.04 -13.17
C ASP A 206 19.11 -3.74 -14.33
N GLY A 207 18.06 -3.12 -14.88
CA GLY A 207 17.26 -3.67 -15.97
C GLY A 207 16.53 -4.96 -15.57
N SER A 208 16.27 -5.12 -14.27
CA SER A 208 15.68 -6.34 -13.70
C SER A 208 14.16 -6.37 -13.81
N TYR A 209 13.55 -5.21 -14.08
CA TYR A 209 12.12 -5.06 -14.14
C TYR A 209 11.63 -4.95 -15.58
N ASN A 210 10.42 -5.46 -15.81
CA ASN A 210 9.73 -5.19 -17.06
C ASN A 210 9.41 -3.69 -17.12
N ASP A 211 9.92 -2.97 -18.12
CA ASP A 211 9.76 -1.52 -18.29
C ASP A 211 8.66 -1.12 -19.29
N GLU A 212 7.97 -2.11 -19.87
CA GLU A 212 6.86 -1.88 -20.78
C GLU A 212 5.73 -1.12 -20.11
N ALA A 213 4.94 -0.38 -20.89
CA ALA A 213 3.82 0.37 -20.35
C ALA A 213 2.71 -0.57 -19.86
N LYS A 214 2.23 -0.33 -18.64
CA LYS A 214 1.11 -1.06 -18.02
C LYS A 214 -0.16 -0.24 -18.15
N PHE A 215 -1.22 -0.86 -18.62
CA PHE A 215 -2.55 -0.23 -18.72
C PHE A 215 -3.47 -0.84 -17.67
N VAL A 216 -3.80 -0.05 -16.65
CA VAL A 216 -4.64 -0.45 -15.52
C VAL A 216 -6.04 0.13 -15.71
N VAL A 217 -7.06 -0.71 -15.58
CA VAL A 217 -8.45 -0.32 -15.46
C VAL A 217 -8.89 -0.65 -14.05
N GLY A 218 -9.15 0.37 -13.25
CA GLY A 218 -9.51 0.23 -11.83
C GLY A 218 -10.97 0.59 -11.59
N PHE A 219 -11.62 -0.20 -10.74
CA PHE A 219 -13.00 -0.01 -10.34
C PHE A 219 -13.17 -0.10 -8.81
N ALA A 220 -13.99 0.78 -8.23
CA ALA A 220 -14.32 0.77 -6.82
C ALA A 220 -15.82 1.06 -6.58
N LEU A 221 -16.40 0.34 -5.61
CA LEU A 221 -17.78 0.49 -5.15
C LEU A 221 -17.78 0.71 -3.63
N PRO A 222 -18.09 1.93 -3.18
CA PRO A 222 -18.50 2.14 -1.80
C PRO A 222 -19.74 1.32 -1.47
N ILE A 223 -19.74 0.69 -0.30
CA ILE A 223 -20.86 -0.07 0.24
C ILE A 223 -21.50 0.78 1.35
N GLU A 224 -22.74 1.19 1.11
CA GLU A 224 -23.61 1.92 2.06
C GLU A 224 -24.53 0.96 2.84
#